data_AF-A0A392VQY5-F1
#
_entry.id   AF-A0A392VQY5-F1
#
_cell.length_a   1.000
_cell.length_b   1.000
_cell.length_c   1.000
_cell.angle_alpha   90.00
_cell.angle_beta   90.00
_cell.angle_gamma   90.00
#
_symmetry.space_group_name_H-M   'P 1'
#
loop_
_entity.id
_entity.type
_entity.pdbx_description
1 polymer ?
#
loop_
_entity_poly.entity_id
_entity_poly.type
_entity_poly.pdbx_seq_one_letter_code
_entity_poly.pdbx_strand_id
1 'polypeptide(L)' 'EDEPEAAHGLTTRAELVEKIHVMGQDVLDGVKFGFDNVVDQLKVLNPTIELNTEGLSMLKRVENGQIII' A
#
# COMPACT_ATOMS: atom_id res chain seq x y z
N GLU A 1 -20.03 -17.83 -13.82
CA GLU A 1 -20.20 -17.20 -12.50
C GLU A 1 -18.97 -16.35 -12.27
N ASP A 2 -19.15 -15.08 -11.92
CA ASP A 2 -18.08 -14.12 -11.64
C ASP A 2 -17.79 -14.04 -10.12
N GLU A 3 -18.11 -15.09 -9.37
CA GLU A 3 -17.85 -15.13 -7.94
C GLU A 3 -16.33 -15.25 -7.70
N PRO A 4 -15.71 -14.35 -6.92
CA PRO A 4 -14.31 -14.47 -6.56
C PRO A 4 -14.08 -15.75 -5.74
N GLU A 5 -12.98 -16.47 -5.99
CA GLU A 5 -12.59 -17.64 -5.19
C GLU A 5 -12.55 -17.34 -3.68
N ALA A 6 -12.17 -16.11 -3.32
CA ALA A 6 -12.14 -15.65 -1.94
C ALA A 6 -13.52 -15.59 -1.25
N ALA A 7 -14.61 -15.60 -2.02
CA ALA A 7 -15.99 -15.60 -1.54
C ALA A 7 -16.62 -17.00 -1.45
N HIS A 8 -15.96 -18.03 -2.02
CA HIS A 8 -16.49 -19.39 -1.99
C HIS A 8 -16.72 -19.89 -0.56
N GLY A 9 -17.92 -20.40 -0.30
CA GLY A 9 -18.30 -20.99 0.99
C GLY A 9 -18.70 -19.98 2.06
N LEU A 10 -18.68 -18.67 1.78
CA LEU A 10 -19.26 -17.67 2.66
C LEU A 10 -20.80 -17.72 2.52
N THR A 11 -21.51 -17.81 3.63
CA THR A 11 -22.96 -18.02 3.64
C THR A 11 -23.73 -16.81 4.17
N THR A 12 -23.02 -15.87 4.81
CA THR A 12 -23.60 -14.68 5.42
C THR A 12 -22.94 -13.38 4.95
N ARG A 13 -23.71 -12.29 5.03
CA ARG A 13 -23.16 -10.94 4.79
C ARG A 13 -22.02 -10.59 5.75
N ALA A 14 -22.08 -11.07 6.99
CA ALA A 14 -21.06 -10.79 7.99
C ALA A 14 -19.70 -11.39 7.59
N GLU A 15 -19.70 -12.66 7.17
CA GLU A 15 -18.52 -13.37 6.67
C GLU A 15 -17.90 -12.68 5.45
N LEU A 16 -18.75 -12.22 4.50
CA LEU A 16 -18.28 -11.49 3.33
C LEU A 16 -17.63 -10.14 3.70
N VAL A 17 -18.24 -9.38 4.62
CA VAL A 17 -17.70 -8.09 5.07
C VAL A 17 -16.37 -8.27 5.79
N GLU A 18 -16.25 -9.30 6.64
CA GLU A 18 -15.01 -9.63 7.32
C GLU A 18 -13.91 -10.01 6.31
N LYS A 19 -14.24 -10.86 5.33
CA LYS A 19 -13.29 -11.25 4.28
C LYS A 19 -12.78 -10.06 3.47
N ILE A 20 -13.67 -9.14 3.09
CA ILE A 20 -13.29 -7.90 2.40
C ILE A 20 -12.38 -7.03 3.26
N HIS A 21 -12.66 -6.93 4.56
CA HIS A 21 -11.83 -6.14 5.48
C HIS A 21 -10.40 -6.69 5.58
N VAL A 22 -10.25 -8.01 5.78
CA VAL A 22 -8.94 -8.66 5.83
C VAL A 22 -8.19 -8.47 4.52
N MET A 23 -8.82 -8.72 3.38
CA MET A 23 -8.18 -8.52 2.07
C MET A 23 -7.79 -7.07 1.83
N GLY A 24 -8.62 -6.13 2.27
CA GLY A 24 -8.31 -4.70 2.22
C GLY A 24 -7.06 -4.36 3.04
N GLN A 25 -6.92 -4.95 4.24
CA GLN A 25 -5.75 -4.78 5.08
C GLN A 25 -4.50 -5.39 4.44
N ASP A 26 -4.59 -6.61 3.90
CA ASP A 26 -3.48 -7.29 3.22
C ASP A 26 -2.94 -6.45 2.03
N VAL A 27 -3.83 -5.84 1.25
CA VAL A 27 -3.46 -4.94 0.14
C VAL A 27 -2.75 -3.69 0.67
N LEU A 28 -3.26 -3.07 1.73
CA LEU A 28 -2.64 -1.89 2.34
C LEU A 28 -1.24 -2.20 2.88
N ASP A 29 -1.08 -3.34 3.56
CA ASP A 29 0.19 -3.79 4.11
C ASP A 29 1.19 -4.10 2.99
N GLY A 30 0.74 -4.76 1.91
CA GLY A 30 1.56 -5.03 0.74
C GLY A 30 2.04 -3.76 0.04
N VAL A 31 1.18 -2.76 -0.13
CA VAL A 31 1.54 -1.46 -0.72
C VAL A 31 2.53 -0.72 0.18
N LYS A 32 2.30 -0.70 1.50
CA LYS A 32 3.22 -0.09 2.45
C LYS A 32 4.61 -0.74 2.40
N PHE A 33 4.64 -2.07 2.42
CA PHE A 33 5.88 -2.83 2.32
C PHE A 33 6.63 -2.51 1.02
N GLY A 34 5.93 -2.50 -0.12
CA GLY A 34 6.52 -2.18 -1.42
C GLY A 34 7.12 -0.77 -1.45
N PHE A 35 6.42 0.21 -0.88
CA PHE A 35 6.90 1.58 -0.77
C PHE A 35 8.18 1.67 0.09
N ASP A 36 8.16 1.11 1.30
CA ASP A 36 9.28 1.15 2.23
C ASP A 36 10.52 0.46 1.60
N ASN A 37 10.32 -0.69 0.93
CA ASN A 37 11.38 -1.42 0.24
C ASN A 37 12.01 -0.61 -0.92
N VAL A 38 11.22 0.13 -1.70
CA VAL A 38 11.74 1.00 -2.77
C VAL A 38 12.55 2.15 -2.17
N VAL A 39 12.10 2.75 -1.07
CA VAL A 39 12.85 3.80 -0.37
C VAL A 39 14.21 3.27 0.12
N ASP A 40 14.25 2.06 0.68
CA ASP A 40 15.49 1.45 1.14
C ASP A 40 16.45 1.13 -0.03
N GLN A 41 15.93 0.62 -1.15
CA GLN A 41 16.72 0.43 -2.36
C GLN A 41 17.31 1.74 -2.88
N LEU A 42 16.55 2.84 -2.87
CA LEU A 42 17.03 4.15 -3.28
C LEU A 42 18.18 4.64 -2.39
N LYS A 43 18.12 4.42 -1.08
CA LYS A 43 19.22 4.74 -0.16
C LYS A 43 20.48 3.93 -0.46
N VAL A 44 20.33 2.64 -0.76
CA VAL A 44 21.46 1.76 -1.13
C VAL A 44 22.12 2.20 -2.45
N LEU A 45 21.30 2.55 -3.45
CA LEU A 45 21.80 2.95 -4.77
C LEU A 45 22.43 4.36 -4.79
N ASN A 46 22.11 5.21 -3.81
CA ASN A 46 22.61 6.58 -3.73
C ASN A 46 23.39 6.81 -2.41
N PRO A 47 24.50 6.09 -2.16
CA PRO A 47 25.15 6.09 -0.84
C PRO A 47 25.81 7.43 -0.46
N THR A 48 25.98 8.34 -1.42
CA THR A 48 26.56 9.68 -1.20
C THR A 48 25.50 10.77 -1.01
N ILE A 49 24.21 10.42 -1.16
CA ILE A 49 23.09 11.37 -1.04
C ILE A 49 22.21 10.92 0.13
N GLU A 50 22.09 11.77 1.13
CA GLU A 50 21.12 11.55 2.21
C GLU A 50 19.71 11.91 1.72
N LEU A 51 18.88 10.88 1.50
CA LEU A 51 17.50 11.07 1.08
C LEU A 51 16.64 11.57 2.25
N ASN A 52 16.13 12.79 2.15
CA ASN A 52 15.08 13.25 3.05
C ASN A 52 13.77 12.54 2.70
N THR A 53 13.23 11.81 3.67
CA THR A 53 11.98 11.05 3.55
C THR A 53 10.83 11.66 4.38
N GLU A 54 11.09 12.80 5.04
CA GLU A 54 10.10 13.50 5.82
C GLU A 54 8.94 13.98 4.94
N GLY A 55 7.71 13.72 5.40
CA GLY A 55 6.50 14.14 4.72
C GLY A 55 6.06 13.26 3.56
N LEU A 56 6.83 12.22 3.19
CA LEU A 56 6.41 11.21 2.22
C LEU A 56 5.11 10.54 2.68
N SER A 57 4.21 10.32 1.73
CA SER A 57 2.91 9.70 1.99
C SER A 57 2.34 9.14 0.70
N MET A 58 1.72 7.96 0.78
CA MET A 58 0.94 7.36 -0.32
C MET A 58 -0.21 8.25 -0.80
N LEU A 59 -0.69 9.16 0.04
CA LEU A 59 -1.81 10.05 -0.26
C LEU A 59 -1.39 11.38 -0.87
N LYS A 60 -0.08 11.65 -0.96
CA LYS A 60 0.46 12.92 -1.43
C LYS A 60 1.10 12.76 -2.79
N ARG A 61 1.13 13.84 -3.56
CA ARG A 61 1.81 13.90 -4.86
C ARG A 61 2.75 15.10 -4.95
N VAL A 62 3.62 15.09 -5.95
CA VAL A 62 4.51 16.21 -6.24
C VAL A 62 3.87 17.08 -7.32
N GLU A 63 3.67 18.36 -7.01
CA GLU A 63 3.31 19.40 -7.99
C GLU A 63 4.31 20.54 -7.90
N ASN A 64 4.89 20.95 -9.03
CA ASN A 64 5.86 22.04 -9.11
C ASN A 64 7.02 21.93 -8.09
N GLY A 65 7.46 20.70 -7.80
CA GLY A 65 8.53 20.41 -6.84
C GLY A 65 8.11 20.46 -5.36
N GLN A 66 6.82 20.62 -5.06
CA GLN A 66 6.28 20.60 -3.70
C GLN A 66 5.41 19.36 -3.47
N ILE A 67 5.46 18.84 -2.24
CA ILE A 67 4.59 17.74 -1.81
C ILE A 67 3.25 18.33 -1.36
N ILE A 68 2.17 17.93 -2.02
CA ILE A 68 0.80 18.39 -1.74
C ILE A 68 -0.13 17.19 -1.43
N ILE A 69 -1.31 17.48 -0.88
CA ILE A 69 -2.42 16.51 -0.69
C ILE A 69 -3.25 16.44 -1.96
#